data_AF-A0A9C9XC95-F1
#
_entry.id   AF-A0A9C9XC95-F1
#
_cell.length_a   1.000
_cell.length_b   1.000
_cell.length_c   1.000
_cell.angle_alpha   90.00
_cell.angle_beta   90.00
_cell.angle_gamma   90.00
#
_symmetry.space_group_name_H-M   'P 1'
#
loop_
_entity.id
_entity.type
_entity.pdbx_description
1 polymer ?
#
loop_
_entity_poly.entity_id
_entity_poly.type
_entity_poly.pdbx_seq_one_letter_code
_entity_poly.pdbx_strand_id
1 'polypeptide(L)'
;MKRFAGNCLAGLALTLAMQPLSAADWRLNAGIHDFVVPDMDSHTPGLGAGISGKHLTQTGTALSGYVDVYWDHDKDKLDPDHIPIWFRSAFLAQGRLYDVSPASHVNWLLDMRGKRNTVSSVEKQFKMLPGISFEYSGASLGGGAAAFLGLYYLEIDDDVPKTRGYGRSDYGHGTNAYSLMLDGHARWGEGWRLSGVAQHWGS
;
A
#
# COMPACT_ATOMS: atom_id res chain seq x y z
N MET A 1 -22.83 35.82 -40.89
CA MET A 1 -21.68 34.98 -41.27
C MET A 1 -20.73 34.86 -40.08
N LYS A 2 -20.15 33.66 -39.90
CA LYS A 2 -19.17 33.20 -38.89
C LYS A 2 -19.73 32.76 -37.52
N ARG A 3 -20.16 31.49 -37.52
CA ARG A 3 -20.09 30.56 -36.39
C ARG A 3 -18.62 30.30 -36.04
N PHE A 4 -18.32 30.09 -34.76
CA PHE A 4 -17.29 29.13 -34.33
C PHE A 4 -17.85 28.31 -33.17
N ALA A 5 -17.87 27.01 -33.41
CA ALA A 5 -18.11 25.95 -32.45
C ALA A 5 -16.81 25.60 -31.74
N GLY A 6 -16.90 24.86 -30.63
CA GLY A 6 -15.85 23.88 -30.33
C GLY A 6 -15.47 23.70 -28.86
N ASN A 7 -16.17 22.75 -28.23
CA ASN A 7 -15.60 21.65 -27.44
C ASN A 7 -15.16 21.88 -25.98
N CYS A 8 -16.04 21.38 -25.10
CA CYS A 8 -15.76 20.37 -24.07
C CYS A 8 -14.33 20.30 -23.50
N LEU A 9 -14.19 20.82 -22.28
CA LEU A 9 -13.34 20.21 -21.27
C LEU A 9 -14.26 19.80 -20.13
N ALA A 10 -14.67 18.53 -20.16
CA ALA A 10 -15.28 17.88 -19.02
C ALA A 10 -14.20 17.79 -17.92
N GLY A 11 -14.19 18.77 -17.03
CA GLY A 11 -13.46 18.67 -15.77
C GLY A 11 -14.09 17.56 -14.94
N LEU A 12 -13.46 16.39 -14.95
CA LEU A 12 -13.79 15.32 -14.01
C LEU A 12 -13.33 15.80 -12.62
N ALA A 13 -14.17 16.59 -11.97
CA ALA A 13 -14.00 16.95 -10.58
C ALA A 13 -14.21 15.68 -9.75
N LEU A 14 -13.12 15.03 -9.38
CA LEU A 14 -13.10 13.99 -8.35
C LEU A 14 -13.39 14.68 -7.02
N THR A 15 -14.68 14.93 -6.78
CA THR A 15 -15.19 15.34 -5.47
C THR A 15 -15.09 14.13 -4.57
N LEU A 16 -13.96 14.01 -3.86
CA LEU A 16 -13.87 13.19 -2.65
C LEU A 16 -14.91 13.76 -1.69
N ALA A 17 -16.08 13.15 -1.66
CA ALA A 17 -17.07 13.40 -0.63
C ALA A 17 -16.40 13.03 0.71
N MET A 18 -15.98 14.06 1.46
CA MET A 18 -15.68 13.93 2.89
C MET A 18 -17.01 13.66 3.60
N GLN A 19 -17.43 12.39 3.59
CA GLN A 19 -18.45 11.91 4.51
C GLN A 19 -17.89 12.05 5.93
N PRO A 20 -18.70 12.47 6.92
CA PRO A 20 -18.25 12.57 8.30
C PRO A 20 -17.72 11.21 8.75
N LEU A 21 -16.55 11.23 9.40
CA LEU A 21 -15.76 10.09 9.90
C LEU A 21 -16.46 9.29 11.03
N SER A 22 -17.80 9.29 11.07
CA SER A 22 -18.65 8.69 12.10
C SER A 22 -18.86 7.17 11.91
N ALA A 23 -18.51 6.62 10.75
CA ALA A 23 -18.74 5.20 10.41
C ALA A 23 -17.43 4.44 10.09
N ALA A 24 -16.27 5.03 10.38
CA ALA A 24 -14.98 4.41 10.16
C ALA A 24 -14.43 3.89 11.50
N ASP A 25 -14.11 2.60 11.56
CA ASP A 25 -13.41 2.01 12.68
C ASP A 25 -11.94 2.44 12.61
N TRP A 26 -11.59 3.46 13.39
CA TRP A 26 -10.22 3.96 13.46
C TRP A 26 -9.49 3.44 14.70
N ARG A 27 -8.17 3.30 14.57
CA ARG A 27 -7.29 2.88 15.66
C ARG A 27 -6.01 3.70 15.61
N LEU A 28 -5.56 4.12 16.78
CA LEU A 28 -4.22 4.64 16.97
C LEU A 28 -3.30 3.50 17.38
N ASN A 29 -2.07 3.53 16.91
CA ASN A 29 -1.02 2.61 17.31
C ASN A 29 0.23 3.41 17.70
N ALA A 30 1.01 2.85 18.62
CA ALA A 30 2.34 3.33 18.96
C ALA A 30 3.19 2.14 19.42
N GLY A 31 4.50 2.18 19.19
CA GLY A 31 5.38 1.09 19.55
C GLY A 31 6.85 1.36 19.25
N ILE A 32 7.66 0.32 19.48
CA ILE A 32 9.07 0.27 19.11
C ILE A 32 9.22 -0.55 17.82
N HIS A 33 10.26 -0.29 17.04
CA HIS A 33 10.64 -1.12 15.90
C HIS A 33 12.16 -1.21 15.77
N ASP A 34 12.59 -2.09 14.87
CA ASP A 34 13.96 -2.19 14.39
C ASP A 34 13.93 -2.28 12.86
N PHE A 35 14.55 -1.31 12.19
CA PHE A 35 14.70 -1.31 10.74
C PHE A 35 16.02 -2.00 10.40
N VAL A 36 15.93 -3.15 9.74
CA VAL A 36 17.10 -3.97 9.39
C VAL A 36 17.43 -3.78 7.91
N VAL A 37 18.71 -3.51 7.62
CA VAL A 37 19.28 -3.52 6.27
C VAL A 37 20.26 -4.70 6.17
N PRO A 38 19.80 -5.89 5.71
CA PRO A 38 20.60 -7.12 5.78
C PRO A 38 21.91 -7.04 5.01
N ASP A 39 21.91 -6.38 3.84
CA ASP A 39 23.09 -6.26 2.98
C ASP A 39 24.22 -5.43 3.63
N MET A 40 23.89 -4.65 4.66
CA MET A 40 24.81 -3.78 5.39
C MET A 40 24.98 -4.19 6.87
N ASP A 41 24.39 -5.32 7.28
CA ASP A 41 24.36 -5.79 8.69
C ASP A 41 23.98 -4.68 9.69
N SER A 42 23.03 -3.82 9.30
CA SER A 42 22.68 -2.61 10.06
C SER A 42 21.31 -2.75 10.71
N HIS A 43 21.24 -2.27 11.95
CA HIS A 43 20.06 -2.31 12.81
C HIS A 43 19.76 -0.91 13.33
N THR A 44 18.61 -0.39 12.93
CA THR A 44 18.18 0.95 13.30
C THR A 44 16.92 0.88 14.17
N PRO A 45 17.08 0.85 15.51
CA PRO A 45 15.96 0.85 16.42
C PRO A 45 15.27 2.21 16.44
N GLY A 46 13.94 2.21 16.66
CA GLY A 46 13.15 3.42 16.63
C GLY A 46 11.80 3.32 17.33
N LEU A 47 11.07 4.43 17.30
CA LEU A 47 9.70 4.57 17.78
C LEU A 47 8.77 4.79 16.61
N GLY A 48 7.58 4.22 16.67
CA GLY A 48 6.53 4.42 15.67
C GLY A 48 5.22 4.86 16.30
N ALA A 49 4.47 5.67 15.57
CA ALA A 49 3.07 5.94 15.86
C ALA A 49 2.27 6.01 14.56
N GLY A 50 1.00 5.65 14.61
CA GLY A 50 0.19 5.59 13.40
C GLY A 50 -1.30 5.66 13.66
N ILE A 51 -2.01 5.94 12.57
CA ILE A 51 -3.46 5.87 12.50
C ILE A 51 -3.84 4.86 11.43
N SER A 52 -4.82 4.01 11.73
CA SER A 52 -5.39 3.08 10.77
C SER A 52 -6.92 3.17 10.81
N GLY A 53 -7.55 2.85 9.70
CA GLY A 53 -9.00 2.93 9.56
C GLY A 53 -9.55 1.82 8.68
N LYS A 54 -10.77 1.40 8.97
CA LYS A 54 -11.60 0.56 8.10
C LYS A 54 -12.99 1.17 7.96
N HIS A 55 -13.57 1.05 6.78
CA HIS A 55 -14.91 1.54 6.51
C HIS A 55 -15.58 0.67 5.43
N LEU A 56 -16.85 0.32 5.61
CA LEU A 56 -17.67 -0.31 4.58
C LEU A 56 -18.62 0.75 4.02
N THR A 57 -18.48 1.09 2.74
CA THR A 57 -19.37 2.07 2.10
C THR A 57 -20.79 1.52 1.95
N GLN A 58 -21.75 2.41 1.72
CA GLN A 58 -23.14 2.02 1.42
C GLN A 58 -23.27 1.15 0.17
N THR A 59 -22.30 1.23 -0.76
CA THR A 59 -22.24 0.43 -1.98
C THR A 59 -21.58 -0.94 -1.77
N GLY A 60 -21.22 -1.30 -0.53
CA GLY A 60 -20.56 -2.57 -0.22
C GLY A 60 -19.07 -2.61 -0.52
N THR A 61 -18.43 -1.44 -0.70
CA THR A 61 -16.97 -1.35 -0.91
C THR A 61 -16.27 -1.29 0.44
N ALA A 62 -15.41 -2.26 0.73
CA ALA A 62 -14.55 -2.25 1.89
C ALA A 62 -13.33 -1.35 1.61
N LEU A 63 -13.15 -0.34 2.45
CA LEU A 63 -12.00 0.57 2.44
C LEU A 63 -11.18 0.34 3.70
N SER A 64 -9.88 0.28 3.56
CA SER A 64 -8.97 0.25 4.70
C SER A 64 -7.67 0.96 4.39
N GLY A 65 -6.99 1.44 5.42
CA GLY A 65 -5.68 2.04 5.23
C GLY A 65 -5.02 2.41 6.54
N TYR A 66 -3.77 2.82 6.43
CA TYR A 66 -3.01 3.36 7.54
C TYR A 66 -2.00 4.39 7.07
N VAL A 67 -1.60 5.24 8.01
CA VAL A 67 -0.44 6.13 7.91
C VAL A 67 0.33 6.00 9.21
N ASP A 68 1.59 5.62 9.09
CA ASP A 68 2.53 5.52 10.20
C ASP A 68 3.67 6.53 10.00
N VAL A 69 4.13 7.07 11.12
CA VAL A 69 5.32 7.91 11.24
C VAL A 69 6.27 7.21 12.19
N TYR A 70 7.54 7.18 11.81
CA TYR A 70 8.60 6.54 12.58
C TYR A 70 9.69 7.54 12.89
N TRP A 71 10.33 7.36 14.04
CA TRP A 71 11.54 8.05 14.43
C TRP A 71 12.63 7.03 14.72
N ASP A 72 13.67 7.07 13.92
CA ASP A 72 14.80 6.17 13.93
C ASP A 72 15.99 6.75 14.70
N HIS A 73 16.67 5.91 15.47
CA HIS A 73 17.97 6.23 16.05
C HIS A 73 19.06 5.56 15.22
N ASP A 74 19.39 6.19 14.09
CA ASP A 74 20.41 5.71 13.17
C ASP A 74 21.82 5.90 13.76
N LYS A 75 22.40 4.79 14.21
CA LYS A 75 23.77 4.74 14.74
C LYS A 75 24.79 4.55 13.63
N ASP A 76 24.42 3.82 12.59
CA ASP A 76 25.33 3.37 11.55
C ASP A 76 25.49 4.45 10.46
N LYS A 77 24.57 5.42 10.41
CA LYS A 77 24.59 6.57 9.49
C LYS A 77 24.74 6.10 8.06
N LEU A 78 23.91 5.13 7.67
CA LEU A 78 23.91 4.57 6.31
C LEU A 78 23.70 5.65 5.25
N ASP A 79 22.97 6.69 5.63
CA ASP A 79 22.77 7.91 4.87
C ASP A 79 23.20 9.10 5.75
N PRO A 80 24.25 9.85 5.35
CA PRO A 80 24.76 11.00 6.12
C PRO A 80 23.76 12.14 6.31
N ASP A 81 22.82 12.31 5.39
CA ASP A 81 21.80 13.36 5.40
C ASP A 81 20.42 12.83 5.84
N HIS A 82 20.38 11.59 6.34
CA HIS A 82 19.18 10.94 6.84
C HIS A 82 18.49 11.79 7.91
N ILE A 83 17.31 12.30 7.57
CA ILE A 83 16.39 12.85 8.56
C ILE A 83 15.78 11.65 9.29
N PRO A 84 15.89 11.56 10.63
CA PRO A 84 15.53 10.37 11.40
C PRO A 84 14.03 10.11 11.49
N ILE A 85 13.22 10.68 10.59
CA ILE A 85 11.78 10.56 10.55
C ILE A 85 11.35 9.98 9.20
N TRP A 86 10.65 8.86 9.19
CA TRP A 86 10.19 8.25 7.94
C TRP A 86 8.71 7.86 8.00
N PHE A 87 8.13 7.65 6.82
CA PHE A 87 6.69 7.49 6.67
C PHE A 87 6.34 6.20 5.94
N ARG A 88 5.26 5.56 6.38
CA ARG A 88 4.67 4.41 5.68
C ARG A 88 3.17 4.62 5.55
N SER A 89 2.61 4.28 4.40
CA SER A 89 1.18 4.28 4.21
C SER A 89 0.73 3.11 3.36
N ALA A 90 -0.51 2.68 3.60
CA ALA A 90 -1.21 1.79 2.69
C ALA A 90 -2.69 2.18 2.62
N PHE A 91 -3.28 1.91 1.46
CA PHE A 91 -4.70 2.05 1.21
C PHE A 91 -5.16 0.85 0.37
N LEU A 92 -6.22 0.20 0.80
CA LEU A 92 -6.86 -0.91 0.10
C LEU A 92 -8.33 -0.59 -0.08
N ALA A 93 -8.79 -0.62 -1.33
CA ALA A 93 -10.20 -0.64 -1.67
C ALA A 93 -10.54 -2.00 -2.29
N GLN A 94 -11.61 -2.62 -1.81
CA GLN A 94 -12.11 -3.90 -2.30
C GLN A 94 -13.62 -3.82 -2.46
N GLY A 95 -14.13 -4.29 -3.59
CA GLY A 95 -15.57 -4.39 -3.80
C GLY A 95 -15.95 -5.65 -4.56
N ARG A 96 -17.17 -6.10 -4.31
CA ARG A 96 -17.70 -7.29 -4.97
C ARG A 96 -18.00 -7.00 -6.44
N LEU A 97 -17.48 -7.85 -7.33
CA LEU A 97 -17.80 -7.81 -8.76
C LEU A 97 -18.92 -8.79 -9.10
N TYR A 98 -18.81 -10.02 -8.60
CA TYR A 98 -19.70 -11.10 -9.03
C TYR A 98 -19.75 -12.20 -7.97
N ASP A 99 -20.95 -12.66 -7.62
CA ASP A 99 -21.15 -13.85 -6.79
C ASP A 99 -21.18 -15.09 -7.71
N VAL A 100 -20.19 -15.97 -7.58
CA VAL A 100 -20.13 -17.25 -8.30
C VAL A 100 -21.04 -18.28 -7.62
N SER A 101 -21.11 -18.24 -6.30
CA SER A 101 -22.01 -19.05 -5.48
C SER A 101 -22.28 -18.34 -4.15
N PRO A 102 -23.20 -18.83 -3.30
CA PRO A 102 -23.39 -18.27 -1.95
C PRO A 102 -22.11 -18.28 -1.07
N ALA A 103 -21.14 -19.13 -1.42
CA ALA A 103 -19.89 -19.27 -0.68
C ALA A 103 -18.67 -18.76 -1.48
N SER A 104 -18.85 -18.18 -2.67
CA SER A 104 -17.73 -17.80 -3.53
C SER A 104 -18.01 -16.56 -4.35
N HIS A 105 -17.07 -15.65 -4.39
CA HIS A 105 -17.23 -14.37 -5.07
C HIS A 105 -15.92 -13.89 -5.68
N VAL A 106 -16.07 -13.12 -6.74
CA VAL A 106 -14.99 -12.39 -7.40
C VAL A 106 -15.06 -10.93 -6.95
N ASN A 107 -13.90 -10.35 -6.62
CA ASN A 107 -13.78 -8.95 -6.21
C ASN A 107 -12.86 -8.19 -7.15
N TRP A 108 -13.09 -6.88 -7.23
CA TRP A 108 -12.09 -5.93 -7.66
C TRP A 108 -11.32 -5.41 -6.45
N LEU A 109 -10.05 -5.09 -6.67
CA LEU A 109 -9.13 -4.61 -5.65
C LEU A 109 -8.33 -3.41 -6.18
N LEU A 110 -7.97 -2.51 -5.28
CA LEU A 110 -6.95 -1.48 -5.51
C LEU A 110 -6.08 -1.39 -4.25
N ASP A 111 -4.83 -1.84 -4.35
CA ASP A 111 -3.82 -1.73 -3.30
C ASP A 111 -2.83 -0.62 -3.65
N MET A 112 -2.73 0.38 -2.78
CA MET A 112 -1.79 1.48 -2.89
C MET A 112 -0.89 1.50 -1.66
N ARG A 113 0.42 1.54 -1.86
CA ARG A 113 1.39 1.58 -0.75
C ARG A 113 2.44 2.66 -0.97
N GLY A 114 2.85 3.29 0.12
CA GLY A 114 3.84 4.35 0.12
C GLY A 114 4.89 4.15 1.21
N LYS A 115 6.14 4.50 0.88
CA LYS A 115 7.25 4.63 1.84
C LYS A 115 8.05 5.87 1.50
N ARG A 116 8.51 6.64 2.47
CA ARG A 116 9.32 7.84 2.22
C ARG A 116 10.37 8.04 3.30
N ASN A 117 11.51 8.56 2.87
CA ASN A 117 12.62 9.01 3.70
C ASN A 117 13.16 7.94 4.67
N THR A 118 13.36 6.70 4.23
CA THR A 118 13.84 5.63 5.12
C THR A 118 15.36 5.62 5.23
N VAL A 119 15.89 5.12 6.35
CA VAL A 119 17.32 4.97 6.64
C VAL A 119 18.11 4.24 5.55
N SER A 120 17.48 3.32 4.80
CA SER A 120 18.11 2.61 3.69
C SER A 120 18.20 3.44 2.40
N SER A 121 18.35 4.76 2.50
CA SER A 121 18.42 5.69 1.36
C SER A 121 17.22 5.64 0.42
N VAL A 122 16.04 5.20 0.87
CA VAL A 122 14.82 5.27 0.04
C VAL A 122 14.14 6.60 0.31
N GLU A 123 14.37 7.58 -0.56
CA GLU A 123 13.69 8.87 -0.47
C GLU A 123 12.18 8.69 -0.71
N LYS A 124 11.81 7.89 -1.71
CA LYS A 124 10.40 7.69 -2.07
C LYS A 124 10.14 6.35 -2.75
N GLN A 125 9.15 5.63 -2.27
CA GLN A 125 8.61 4.43 -2.90
C GLN A 125 7.10 4.52 -2.99
N PHE A 126 6.54 4.12 -4.13
CA PHE A 126 5.10 4.06 -4.35
C PHE A 126 4.70 2.83 -5.16
N LYS A 127 3.58 2.22 -4.77
CA LYS A 127 2.91 1.11 -5.48
C LYS A 127 1.45 1.46 -5.69
N MET A 128 0.92 1.18 -6.87
CA MET A 128 -0.51 1.25 -7.18
C MET A 128 -0.90 0.04 -8.01
N LEU A 129 -1.74 -0.81 -7.45
CA LEU A 129 -1.96 -2.17 -7.92
C LEU A 129 -3.46 -2.45 -7.96
N PRO A 130 -4.15 -2.14 -9.07
CA PRO A 130 -5.46 -2.72 -9.31
C PRO A 130 -5.34 -4.24 -9.48
N GLY A 131 -6.37 -4.95 -9.06
CA GLY A 131 -6.37 -6.41 -9.08
C GLY A 131 -7.76 -7.02 -9.06
N ILE A 132 -7.77 -8.34 -9.19
CA ILE A 132 -8.95 -9.19 -9.08
C ILE A 132 -8.65 -10.28 -8.06
N SER A 133 -9.62 -10.58 -7.20
CA SER A 133 -9.55 -11.79 -6.38
C SER A 133 -10.74 -12.71 -6.58
N PHE A 134 -10.50 -13.98 -6.32
CA PHE A 134 -11.53 -14.97 -6.06
C PHE A 134 -11.41 -15.40 -4.61
N GLU A 135 -12.52 -15.43 -3.89
CA GLU A 135 -12.58 -15.83 -2.49
C GLU A 135 -13.62 -16.95 -2.31
N TYR A 136 -13.32 -17.90 -1.44
CA TYR A 136 -14.18 -18.98 -1.00
C TYR A 136 -14.33 -18.97 0.52
N SER A 137 -15.56 -19.01 1.02
CA SER A 137 -15.89 -19.02 2.45
C SER A 137 -16.81 -20.18 2.80
N GLY A 138 -16.22 -21.32 3.16
CA GLY A 138 -16.92 -22.48 3.73
C GLY A 138 -16.94 -22.47 5.26
N ALA A 139 -17.68 -23.41 5.85
CA ALA A 139 -17.80 -23.52 7.31
C ALA A 139 -16.46 -23.86 7.99
N SER A 140 -15.73 -24.84 7.43
CA SER A 140 -14.49 -25.38 7.98
C SER A 140 -13.23 -24.93 7.23
N LEU A 141 -13.38 -24.52 5.97
CA LEU A 141 -12.29 -24.13 5.08
C LEU A 141 -12.67 -22.87 4.32
N GLY A 142 -11.69 -22.00 4.09
CA GLY A 142 -11.84 -20.84 3.24
C GLY A 142 -10.50 -20.34 2.76
N GLY A 143 -10.51 -19.40 1.83
CA GLY A 143 -9.28 -18.85 1.27
C GLY A 143 -9.56 -18.04 0.02
N GLY A 144 -8.49 -17.56 -0.58
CA GLY A 144 -8.57 -16.70 -1.74
C GLY A 144 -7.31 -16.74 -2.58
N ALA A 145 -7.48 -16.25 -3.81
CA ALA A 145 -6.40 -15.98 -4.74
C ALA A 145 -6.60 -14.57 -5.30
N ALA A 146 -5.54 -13.77 -5.30
CA ALA A 146 -5.56 -12.42 -5.86
C ALA A 146 -4.41 -12.23 -6.85
N ALA A 147 -4.71 -11.56 -7.96
CA ALA A 147 -3.75 -11.15 -8.97
C ALA A 147 -3.82 -9.64 -9.18
N PHE A 148 -2.65 -9.01 -9.25
CA PHE A 148 -2.50 -7.57 -9.38
C PHE A 148 -1.59 -7.22 -10.55
N LEU A 149 -1.91 -6.13 -11.24
CA LEU A 149 -1.08 -5.52 -12.28
C LEU A 149 -1.11 -4.01 -12.07
N GLY A 150 0.04 -3.36 -12.04
CA GLY A 150 0.07 -1.95 -11.75
C GLY A 150 1.44 -1.32 -11.89
N LEU A 151 1.67 -0.27 -11.11
CA LEU A 151 2.85 0.57 -11.20
C LEU A 151 3.66 0.49 -9.92
N TYR A 152 4.98 0.48 -10.08
CA TYR A 152 5.96 0.62 -9.03
C TYR A 152 6.88 1.80 -9.36
N TYR A 153 7.18 2.59 -8.34
CA TYR A 153 8.15 3.67 -8.41
C TYR A 153 9.05 3.62 -7.20
N LEU A 154 10.35 3.76 -7.43
CA LEU A 154 11.38 3.84 -6.42
C LEU A 154 12.32 4.99 -6.76
N GLU A 155 12.59 5.83 -5.77
CA GLU A 155 13.60 6.87 -5.79
C GLU A 155 14.53 6.57 -4.62
N ILE A 156 15.78 6.31 -4.96
CA ILE A 156 16.88 6.19 -4.00
C ILE A 156 17.45 7.60 -3.84
N ASP A 157 17.79 7.94 -2.61
CA ASP A 157 18.46 9.18 -2.27
C ASP A 157 19.83 9.22 -2.96
N ASP A 158 20.15 10.36 -3.55
CA ASP A 158 21.36 10.53 -4.34
C ASP A 158 22.12 11.79 -3.94
N ASP A 159 23.10 11.57 -3.06
CA ASP A 159 24.10 12.56 -2.70
C ASP A 159 25.25 12.62 -3.73
N VAL A 160 24.92 12.64 -5.03
CA VAL A 160 25.88 13.07 -6.05
C VAL A 160 25.71 14.57 -6.30
N PRO A 161 26.78 15.38 -6.23
CA PRO A 161 26.65 16.81 -6.40
C PRO A 161 26.04 17.19 -7.76
N LYS A 162 24.98 18.02 -7.76
CA LYS A 162 24.42 18.69 -8.97
C LYS A 162 25.49 19.34 -9.85
N THR A 163 26.62 19.70 -9.26
CA THR A 163 27.81 20.24 -9.93
C THR A 163 28.47 19.27 -10.91
N ARG A 164 28.11 17.98 -10.89
CA ARG A 164 28.54 16.95 -11.87
C ARG A 164 27.53 16.65 -12.98
N GLY A 165 26.40 17.36 -13.02
CA GLY A 165 25.47 17.33 -14.16
C GLY A 165 24.34 16.30 -14.09
N TYR A 166 24.14 15.63 -12.96
CA TYR A 166 23.01 14.71 -12.77
C TYR A 166 21.72 15.47 -12.43
N GLY A 167 20.61 15.05 -13.05
CA GLY A 167 19.26 15.57 -12.79
C GLY A 167 18.52 14.70 -11.77
N ARG A 168 17.59 15.29 -11.00
CA ARG A 168 16.72 14.54 -10.05
C ARG A 168 15.93 13.39 -10.71
N SER A 169 15.70 13.47 -12.03
CA SER A 169 15.05 12.41 -12.80
C SER A 169 15.89 11.14 -12.96
N ASP A 170 17.19 11.19 -12.66
CA ASP A 170 18.14 10.11 -12.96
C ASP A 170 18.19 9.05 -11.84
N TYR A 171 17.51 9.29 -10.71
CA TYR A 171 17.51 8.45 -9.50
C TYR A 171 16.16 7.77 -9.22
N GLY A 172 15.12 8.19 -9.94
CA GLY A 172 13.80 7.60 -9.90
C GLY A 172 13.64 6.53 -10.97
N HIS A 173 13.33 5.31 -10.57
CA HIS A 173 12.95 4.23 -11.48
C HIS A 173 11.47 3.89 -11.34
N GLY A 174 10.71 4.08 -12.41
CA GLY A 174 9.32 3.66 -12.53
C GLY A 174 9.20 2.47 -13.48
N THR A 175 8.51 1.41 -13.07
CA THR A 175 8.24 0.23 -13.89
C THR A 175 6.83 -0.30 -13.63
N ASN A 176 6.37 -1.19 -14.51
CA ASN A 176 5.18 -1.98 -14.25
C ASN A 176 5.49 -3.00 -13.14
N ALA A 177 4.48 -3.39 -12.38
CA ALA A 177 4.61 -4.38 -11.32
C ALA A 177 3.43 -5.34 -11.34
N TYR A 178 3.66 -6.55 -10.85
CA TYR A 178 2.63 -7.55 -10.65
C TYR A 178 2.78 -8.25 -9.30
N SER A 179 1.67 -8.81 -8.83
CA SER A 179 1.67 -9.65 -7.64
C SER A 179 0.65 -10.76 -7.75
N LEU A 180 1.02 -11.91 -7.20
CA LEU A 180 0.13 -13.05 -6.99
C LEU A 180 0.10 -13.34 -5.50
N MET A 181 -1.11 -13.45 -4.94
CA MET A 181 -1.32 -13.76 -3.53
C MET A 181 -2.28 -14.94 -3.41
N LEU A 182 -1.97 -15.84 -2.49
CA LEU A 182 -2.84 -16.91 -2.05
C LEU A 182 -2.99 -16.80 -0.54
N ASP A 183 -4.22 -16.96 -0.05
CA ASP A 183 -4.50 -17.11 1.37
C ASP A 183 -5.42 -18.29 1.61
N GLY A 184 -5.31 -18.86 2.80
CA GLY A 184 -6.12 -19.99 3.20
C GLY A 184 -6.29 -20.05 4.70
N HIS A 185 -7.41 -20.61 5.13
CA HIS A 185 -7.63 -20.93 6.52
C HIS A 185 -8.45 -22.21 6.69
N ALA A 186 -8.15 -22.91 7.79
CA ALA A 186 -8.89 -24.07 8.25
C ALA A 186 -9.34 -23.83 9.69
N ARG A 187 -10.59 -24.14 9.99
CA ARG A 187 -11.14 -24.13 11.35
C ARG A 187 -11.28 -25.56 11.85
N TRP A 188 -10.77 -25.82 13.05
CA TRP A 188 -10.92 -27.10 13.74
C TRP A 188 -11.65 -26.86 15.06
N GLY A 189 -12.88 -27.36 15.16
CA GLY A 189 -13.73 -27.13 16.32
C GLY A 189 -14.07 -25.65 16.48
N GLU A 190 -14.42 -25.24 17.69
CA GLU A 190 -14.93 -23.88 17.96
C GLU A 190 -13.83 -22.86 18.27
N GLY A 191 -12.62 -23.32 18.61
CA GLY A 191 -11.55 -22.45 19.13
C GLY A 191 -10.32 -22.29 18.24
N TRP A 192 -10.13 -23.17 17.25
CA TRP A 192 -8.88 -23.21 16.48
C TRP A 192 -9.08 -22.76 15.04
N ARG A 193 -8.26 -21.78 14.63
CA ARG A 193 -8.10 -21.37 13.24
C ARG A 193 -6.63 -21.39 12.88
N LEU A 194 -6.29 -22.21 11.89
CA LEU A 194 -5.00 -22.12 11.20
C LEU A 194 -5.19 -21.26 9.95
N SER A 195 -4.27 -20.33 9.69
CA SER A 195 -4.27 -19.52 8.49
C SER A 195 -2.88 -19.32 7.94
N GLY A 196 -2.77 -19.21 6.62
CA GLY A 196 -1.53 -18.93 5.92
C GLY A 196 -1.76 -17.97 4.75
N VAL A 197 -0.71 -17.22 4.41
CA VAL A 197 -0.67 -16.33 3.25
C VAL A 197 0.66 -16.55 2.55
N ALA A 198 0.63 -16.63 1.24
CA ALA A 198 1.80 -16.63 0.38
C ALA A 198 1.63 -15.52 -0.66
N GLN A 199 2.67 -14.72 -0.86
CA GLN A 199 2.63 -13.63 -1.83
C GLN A 199 3.95 -13.57 -2.61
N HIS A 200 3.82 -13.45 -3.92
CA HIS A 200 4.93 -13.22 -4.84
C HIS A 200 4.79 -11.84 -5.51
N TRP A 201 5.93 -11.24 -5.80
CA TRP A 201 6.07 -9.90 -6.37
C TRP A 201 7.06 -9.92 -7.52
N GLY A 202 6.74 -9.20 -8.59
CA GLY A 202 7.67 -8.94 -9.70
C GLY A 202 7.46 -7.55 -10.30
N SER A 203 8.49 -7.05 -10.97
CA SER A 203 8.55 -5.70 -11.59
C SER A 203 9.52 -5.67 -12.75
#